data_AF-A0A4R4RRD9-F1
#
_entry.id   AF-A0A4R4RRD9-F1
#
_cell.length_a   1.000
_cell.length_b   1.000
_cell.length_c   1.000
_cell.angle_alpha   90.00
_cell.angle_beta   90.00
_cell.angle_gamma   90.00
#
_symmetry.space_group_name_H-M   'P 1'
#
loop_
_entity.id
_entity.type
_entity.pdbx_description
1 polymer ?
#
loop_
_entity_poly.entity_id
_entity_poly.type
_entity_poly.pdbx_seq_one_letter_code
_entity_poly.pdbx_strand_id
1 'polypeptide(L)'
;MATGLAAVALLGLLTLLAAARHGRRRPLPQEEHPESLTAVLGPGDEEYLAWLADHHWPGDEYLDLEYEWIGDPEPADPDGPYPSPLCPHCNLRREDVWPCPTCGRLLHSSCGHGMRRRRVDRPYRTHATNSEAVIGEWVCTGCTSVVGLDVDHGDEPDGSLH
;
A
#
# COMPACT_ATOMS: atom_id res chain seq x y z
N MET A 1 9.54 47.07 -47.39
CA MET A 1 10.85 46.84 -46.74
C MET A 1 10.71 46.47 -45.26
N ALA A 2 9.75 47.03 -44.51
CA ALA A 2 9.54 46.70 -43.08
C ALA A 2 9.03 45.26 -42.81
N THR A 3 8.29 44.65 -43.74
CA THR A 3 7.73 43.29 -43.60
C THR A 3 8.77 42.18 -43.68
N GLY A 4 9.86 42.39 -44.44
CA GLY A 4 10.94 41.42 -44.57
C GLY A 4 11.75 41.27 -43.28
N LEU A 5 12.04 42.38 -42.60
CA LEU A 5 12.77 42.37 -41.33
C LEU A 5 11.96 41.75 -40.19
N ALA A 6 10.65 41.97 -40.16
CA ALA A 6 9.77 41.34 -39.19
C ALA A 6 9.70 39.82 -39.37
N ALA A 7 9.67 39.33 -40.61
CA ALA A 7 9.66 37.90 -40.91
C ALA A 7 10.99 37.22 -40.52
N VAL A 8 12.12 37.86 -40.78
CA VAL A 8 13.45 37.33 -40.39
C VAL A 8 13.63 37.33 -38.88
N ALA A 9 13.14 38.36 -38.18
CA ALA A 9 13.17 38.40 -36.71
C ALA A 9 12.27 37.33 -36.08
N LEU A 10 11.08 37.10 -36.63
CA LEU A 10 10.17 36.03 -36.20
C LEU A 10 10.77 34.64 -36.44
N LEU A 11 11.35 34.40 -37.62
CA LEU A 11 12.04 33.15 -37.93
C LEU A 11 13.22 32.91 -36.99
N GLY A 12 14.04 33.93 -36.74
CA GLY A 12 15.16 33.86 -35.79
C GLY A 12 14.69 33.53 -34.37
N LEU A 13 13.64 34.20 -33.90
CA LEU A 13 13.04 33.96 -32.58
C LEU A 13 12.46 32.54 -32.48
N LEU A 14 11.77 32.07 -33.51
CA LEU A 14 11.22 30.71 -33.55
C LEU A 14 12.32 29.65 -33.57
N THR A 15 13.42 29.86 -34.29
CA THR A 15 14.57 28.94 -34.29
C THR A 15 15.29 28.92 -32.93
N LEU A 16 15.43 30.06 -32.26
CA LEU A 16 16.01 30.14 -30.92
C LEU A 16 15.12 29.43 -29.88
N LEU A 17 13.80 29.62 -29.96
CA LEU A 17 12.84 28.94 -29.08
C LEU A 17 12.79 27.44 -29.36
N ALA A 18 12.92 27.00 -30.61
CA ALA A 18 12.98 25.58 -30.96
C ALA A 18 14.28 24.93 -30.47
N ALA A 19 15.43 25.61 -30.62
CA ALA A 19 16.71 25.14 -30.11
C ALA A 19 16.75 25.08 -28.57
N ALA A 20 16.21 26.09 -27.89
CA ALA A 20 16.10 26.08 -26.43
C ALA A 20 15.17 24.96 -25.92
N ARG A 21 14.09 24.65 -26.65
CA ARG A 21 13.22 23.51 -26.34
C ARG A 21 13.86 22.16 -26.64
N HIS A 22 14.68 22.05 -27.68
CA HIS A 22 15.42 20.82 -27.99
C HIS A 22 16.57 20.56 -27.02
N GLY A 23 17.29 21.59 -26.56
CA GLY A 23 18.29 21.45 -25.50
C GLY A 23 17.69 21.02 -24.15
N ARG A 24 16.41 21.32 -23.90
CA ARG A 24 15.65 20.82 -22.74
C ARG A 24 15.04 19.44 -22.93
N ARG A 25 14.94 18.93 -24.17
CA ARG A 25 14.53 17.55 -24.41
C ARG A 25 15.74 16.64 -24.23
N ARG A 26 15.93 16.21 -22.99
CA ARG A 26 16.70 14.99 -22.68
C ARG A 26 16.20 13.87 -23.61
N PRO A 27 17.07 13.02 -24.19
CA PRO A 27 16.62 11.88 -24.97
C PRO A 27 15.65 11.07 -24.09
N LEU A 28 14.41 10.90 -24.56
CA LEU A 28 13.45 10.04 -23.90
C LEU A 28 13.98 8.61 -24.05
N PRO A 29 14.31 7.87 -22.97
CA PRO A 29 14.53 6.45 -23.08
C PRO A 29 13.25 5.83 -23.64
N GLN A 30 13.38 5.09 -24.73
CA GLN A 30 12.29 4.28 -25.27
C GLN A 30 11.99 3.17 -24.26
N GLU A 31 10.74 3.12 -23.81
CA GLU A 31 10.09 1.92 -23.26
C GLU A 31 10.83 1.20 -22.11
N GLU A 32 11.02 1.88 -20.98
CA GLU A 32 11.14 1.18 -19.69
C GLU A 32 10.01 1.65 -18.76
N HIS A 33 9.22 0.70 -18.27
CA HIS A 33 8.26 0.92 -17.19
C HIS A 33 8.97 1.50 -15.96
N PRO A 34 8.27 2.32 -15.15
CA PRO A 34 8.86 3.45 -14.45
C PRO A 34 9.94 3.00 -13.46
N GLU A 35 11.04 3.71 -13.53
CA GLU A 35 12.12 3.70 -12.56
C GLU A 35 11.49 3.98 -11.19
N SER A 36 11.59 3.01 -10.28
CA SER A 36 11.16 2.97 -8.87
C SER A 36 10.18 4.06 -8.38
N LEU A 37 9.12 3.65 -7.67
CA LEU A 37 8.29 4.52 -6.80
C LEU A 37 9.09 5.32 -5.75
N THR A 38 10.40 5.11 -5.65
CA THR A 38 11.33 5.79 -4.75
C THR A 38 12.41 6.58 -5.50
N ALA A 39 12.22 6.92 -6.77
CA ALA A 39 13.19 7.72 -7.50
C ALA A 39 13.42 9.06 -6.77
N VAL A 40 14.68 9.36 -6.44
CA VAL A 40 15.03 10.63 -5.80
C VAL A 40 14.83 11.74 -6.82
N LEU A 41 13.85 12.60 -6.57
CA LEU A 41 13.51 13.69 -7.45
C LEU A 41 14.50 14.84 -7.29
N GLY A 42 14.68 15.61 -8.36
CA GLY A 42 15.35 16.91 -8.25
C GLY A 42 14.42 17.94 -7.61
N PRO A 43 14.96 18.99 -6.97
CA PRO A 43 14.14 19.97 -6.24
C PRO A 43 13.09 20.67 -7.12
N GLY A 44 13.40 20.92 -8.40
CA GLY A 44 12.43 21.51 -9.33
C GLY A 44 11.30 20.56 -9.76
N ASP A 45 11.57 19.26 -9.79
CA ASP A 45 10.54 18.25 -10.11
C ASP A 45 9.63 18.04 -8.90
N GLU A 46 10.18 18.06 -7.68
CA GLU A 46 9.42 18.05 -6.43
C GLU A 46 8.48 19.27 -6.33
N GLU A 47 9.00 20.48 -6.57
CA GLU A 47 8.18 21.71 -6.58
C GLU A 47 7.06 21.65 -7.64
N TYR A 48 7.35 21.12 -8.82
CA TYR A 48 6.36 20.95 -9.88
C TYR A 48 5.25 19.97 -9.47
N LEU A 49 5.61 18.83 -8.87
CA LEU A 49 4.63 17.85 -8.40
C LEU A 49 3.82 18.37 -7.23
N ALA A 50 4.44 19.08 -6.28
CA ALA A 50 3.73 19.72 -5.17
C ALA A 50 2.70 20.75 -5.68
N TRP A 51 3.09 21.59 -6.65
CA TRP A 51 2.17 22.51 -7.31
C TRP A 51 1.05 21.79 -8.06
N LEU A 52 1.37 20.68 -8.74
CA LEU A 52 0.40 19.89 -9.48
C LEU A 52 -0.63 19.25 -8.55
N ALA A 53 -0.20 18.75 -7.39
CA ALA A 53 -1.06 18.20 -6.36
C ALA A 53 -2.03 19.26 -5.82
N ASP A 54 -1.50 20.43 -5.41
CA ASP A 54 -2.31 21.57 -4.93
C ASP A 54 -3.35 22.02 -5.96
N HIS A 55 -2.98 22.04 -7.25
CA HIS A 55 -3.89 22.45 -8.31
C HIS A 55 -5.01 21.45 -8.60
N HIS A 56 -4.68 20.15 -8.62
CA HIS A 56 -5.63 19.11 -9.01
C HIS A 56 -6.47 18.56 -7.86
N TRP A 57 -6.07 18.83 -6.63
CA TRP A 57 -6.75 18.36 -5.44
C TRP A 57 -7.01 19.50 -4.43
N PRO A 58 -7.77 20.54 -4.82
CA PRO A 58 -8.08 21.64 -3.92
C PRO A 58 -8.99 21.17 -2.79
N GLY A 59 -8.52 21.30 -1.54
CA GLY A 59 -9.25 20.81 -0.35
C GLY A 59 -9.02 19.32 -0.10
N ASP A 60 -7.75 18.91 -0.05
CA ASP A 60 -7.40 17.52 0.22
C ASP A 60 -7.84 17.10 1.64
N GLU A 61 -8.97 16.38 1.71
CA GLU A 61 -9.52 15.83 2.94
C GLU A 61 -8.50 14.95 3.70
N TYR A 62 -7.51 14.38 3.02
CA TYR A 62 -6.43 13.61 3.65
C TYR A 62 -5.36 14.50 4.30
N LEU A 63 -5.12 15.69 3.75
CA LEU A 63 -4.16 16.65 4.27
C LEU A 63 -4.75 17.38 5.48
N ASP A 64 -6.07 17.61 5.48
CA ASP A 64 -6.82 18.04 6.65
C ASP A 64 -6.74 17.00 7.80
N LEU A 65 -6.86 15.70 7.49
CA LEU A 65 -6.63 14.61 8.47
C LEU A 65 -5.19 14.56 8.98
N GLU A 66 -4.20 14.83 8.12
CA GLU A 66 -2.79 14.92 8.53
C GLU A 66 -2.56 16.11 9.48
N TYR A 67 -3.18 17.27 9.23
CA TYR A 67 -3.13 18.41 10.14
C TYR A 67 -3.83 18.14 11.48
N GLU A 68 -4.94 17.40 11.49
CA GLU A 68 -5.58 16.93 12.72
C GLU A 68 -4.66 15.99 13.51
N TRP A 69 -3.91 15.10 12.84
CA TRP A 69 -2.92 14.23 13.48
C TRP A 69 -1.69 14.98 13.99
N ILE A 70 -1.23 16.03 13.31
CA ILE A 70 -0.11 16.88 13.76
C ILE A 70 -0.51 17.69 15.01
N GLY A 71 -1.78 18.02 15.17
CA GLY A 71 -2.33 18.73 16.33
C GLY A 71 -2.59 17.85 17.56
N ASP A 72 -2.58 16.53 17.41
CA ASP A 72 -2.72 15.56 18.51
C ASP A 72 -1.36 15.40 19.21
N PRO A 73 -1.25 15.57 20.54
CA PRO A 73 0.02 15.47 21.25
C PRO A 73 0.59 14.06 21.14
N GLU A 74 1.56 13.90 20.24
CA GLU A 74 2.25 12.66 19.85
C GLU A 74 1.30 11.53 19.46
N PRO A 75 1.38 10.97 18.24
CA PRO A 75 0.81 9.64 18.04
C PRO A 75 1.44 8.76 19.12
N ALA A 76 0.61 8.16 19.96
CA ALA A 76 1.03 7.12 20.88
C ALA A 76 2.04 6.26 20.11
N ASP A 77 3.27 6.21 20.62
CA ASP A 77 4.43 5.54 20.03
C ASP A 77 3.97 4.46 19.03
N PRO A 78 4.27 4.57 17.72
CA PRO A 78 3.89 3.53 16.77
C PRO A 78 4.57 2.19 17.09
N ASP A 79 5.66 2.21 17.88
CA ASP A 79 6.30 1.05 18.51
C ASP A 79 5.82 0.80 19.96
N GLY A 80 4.90 1.61 20.45
CA GLY A 80 4.21 1.44 21.72
C GLY A 80 3.46 0.12 21.65
N PRO A 81 3.70 -0.82 22.59
CA PRO A 81 3.12 -2.15 22.48
C PRO A 81 1.60 -2.00 22.51
N TYR A 82 0.96 -2.12 21.34
CA TYR A 82 -0.48 -2.30 21.25
C TYR A 82 -0.78 -3.44 22.22
N PRO A 83 -1.49 -3.21 23.33
CA PRO A 83 -1.54 -4.18 24.39
C PRO A 83 -2.40 -5.34 23.90
N SER A 84 -1.77 -6.30 23.22
CA SER A 84 -2.43 -7.44 22.62
C SER A 84 -3.26 -8.11 23.71
N PRO A 85 -4.57 -8.34 23.52
CA PRO A 85 -5.40 -8.82 24.61
C PRO A 85 -4.88 -10.15 25.18
N LEU A 86 -5.06 -10.36 26.48
CA LEU A 86 -4.75 -11.66 27.08
C LEU A 86 -5.76 -12.69 26.58
N CYS A 87 -5.28 -13.80 26.03
CA CYS A 87 -6.16 -14.91 25.69
C CYS A 87 -6.70 -15.55 26.98
N PRO A 88 -8.02 -15.66 27.17
CA PRO A 88 -8.61 -16.20 28.41
C PRO A 88 -8.41 -17.71 28.57
N HIS A 89 -7.94 -18.41 27.54
CA HIS A 89 -7.72 -19.86 27.59
C HIS A 89 -6.30 -20.24 28.05
N CYS A 90 -5.28 -19.66 27.42
CA CYS A 90 -3.89 -19.98 27.71
C CYS A 90 -3.16 -18.88 28.49
N ASN A 91 -3.83 -17.75 28.78
CA ASN A 91 -3.29 -16.59 29.51
C ASN A 91 -2.02 -15.99 28.89
N LEU A 92 -1.82 -16.17 27.58
CA LEU A 92 -0.71 -15.59 26.83
C LEU A 92 -1.15 -14.28 26.17
N ARG A 93 -0.27 -13.29 26.21
CA ARG A 93 -0.34 -12.06 25.42
C ARG A 93 0.54 -12.28 24.19
N ARG A 94 -0.08 -12.35 23.01
CA ARG A 94 0.61 -12.55 21.74
C ARG A 94 -0.06 -11.70 20.67
N GLU A 95 0.71 -11.35 19.65
CA GLU A 95 0.25 -10.60 18.47
C GLU A 95 -0.87 -11.33 17.73
N ASP A 96 -0.96 -12.65 17.92
CA ASP A 96 -1.98 -13.51 17.34
C ASP A 96 -3.21 -13.68 18.25
N VAL A 97 -3.48 -12.71 19.12
CA VAL A 97 -4.75 -12.58 19.87
C VAL A 97 -5.48 -11.32 19.41
N TRP A 98 -6.69 -11.47 18.86
CA TRP A 98 -7.46 -10.33 18.32
C TRP A 98 -8.98 -10.52 18.51
N PRO A 99 -9.78 -9.44 18.51
CA PRO A 99 -11.23 -9.55 18.55
C PRO A 99 -11.79 -9.94 17.16
N CYS A 100 -12.85 -10.76 17.13
CA CYS A 100 -13.61 -11.04 15.93
C CYS A 100 -14.20 -9.74 15.36
N PRO A 101 -13.97 -9.41 14.07
CA PRO A 101 -14.46 -8.14 13.50
C PRO A 101 -15.99 -8.05 13.46
N THR A 102 -16.68 -9.19 13.48
CA THR A 102 -18.15 -9.22 13.42
C THR A 102 -18.82 -9.14 14.80
N CYS A 103 -18.24 -9.74 15.84
CA CYS A 103 -18.92 -9.89 17.14
C CYS A 103 -18.07 -9.57 18.37
N GLY A 104 -16.81 -9.16 18.18
CA GLY A 104 -15.90 -8.78 19.27
C GLY A 104 -15.37 -9.94 20.13
N ARG A 105 -15.80 -11.19 19.91
CA ARG A 105 -15.26 -12.35 20.64
C ARG A 105 -13.74 -12.44 20.44
N LEU A 106 -12.98 -12.62 21.51
CA LEU A 106 -11.53 -12.83 21.42
C LEU A 106 -11.20 -14.15 20.71
N LEU A 107 -10.24 -14.06 19.80
CA LEU A 107 -9.73 -15.11 18.94
C LEU A 107 -8.23 -15.26 19.20
N HIS A 108 -7.73 -16.49 19.18
CA HIS A 108 -6.30 -16.76 19.29
C HIS A 108 -5.93 -17.92 18.36
N SER A 109 -5.13 -17.66 17.32
CA SER A 109 -4.76 -18.71 16.34
C SER A 109 -3.91 -19.81 16.94
N SER A 110 -2.90 -19.50 17.75
CA SER A 110 -1.96 -20.50 18.27
C SER A 110 -2.64 -21.57 19.13
N CYS A 111 -3.60 -21.18 19.99
CA CYS A 111 -4.31 -22.12 20.86
C CYS A 111 -5.71 -22.49 20.37
N GLY A 112 -6.18 -21.88 19.27
CA GLY A 112 -7.51 -22.09 18.70
C GLY A 112 -8.66 -21.48 19.52
N HIS A 113 -8.39 -20.60 20.50
CA HIS A 113 -9.46 -20.01 21.30
C HIS A 113 -10.43 -19.20 20.43
N GLY A 114 -11.72 -19.36 20.68
CA GLY A 114 -12.78 -18.60 20.02
C GLY A 114 -13.05 -19.00 18.56
N MET A 115 -12.25 -19.88 17.97
CA MET A 115 -12.35 -20.28 16.57
C MET A 115 -12.37 -21.81 16.39
N ARG A 116 -12.85 -22.27 15.24
CA ARG A 116 -12.78 -23.68 14.85
C ARG A 116 -12.37 -23.78 13.39
N ARG A 117 -11.60 -24.81 13.05
CA ARG A 117 -11.24 -25.10 11.66
C ARG A 117 -12.38 -25.86 10.95
N ARG A 118 -12.77 -25.38 9.78
CA ARG A 118 -13.69 -26.03 8.83
C ARG A 118 -12.90 -26.40 7.58
N ARG A 119 -12.91 -27.68 7.19
CA ARG A 119 -12.38 -28.09 5.87
C ARG A 119 -13.34 -27.61 4.78
N VAL A 120 -12.79 -27.18 3.66
CA VAL A 120 -13.60 -26.82 2.48
C VAL A 120 -13.66 -28.03 1.54
N ASP A 121 -14.86 -28.35 1.04
CA ASP A 121 -15.05 -29.53 0.19
C ASP A 121 -14.39 -29.37 -1.19
N ARG A 122 -14.34 -28.13 -1.68
CA ARG A 122 -13.70 -27.77 -2.94
C ARG A 122 -12.71 -26.64 -2.68
N PRO A 123 -11.40 -26.91 -2.78
CA PRO A 123 -10.41 -25.85 -2.66
C PRO A 123 -10.69 -24.72 -3.64
N TYR A 124 -10.55 -23.49 -3.17
CA TYR A 124 -10.82 -22.29 -3.96
C TYR A 124 -9.68 -21.28 -3.79
N ARG A 125 -9.63 -20.28 -4.68
CA ARG A 125 -8.61 -19.22 -4.64
C ARG A 125 -9.27 -17.91 -4.28
N THR A 126 -8.57 -17.09 -3.49
CA THR A 126 -8.96 -15.71 -3.22
C THR A 126 -7.85 -14.78 -3.67
N HIS A 127 -8.19 -13.50 -3.88
CA HIS A 127 -7.17 -12.50 -4.21
C HIS A 127 -6.09 -12.37 -3.13
N ALA A 128 -6.42 -12.67 -1.87
CA ALA A 128 -5.48 -12.56 -0.74
C ALA A 128 -4.44 -13.70 -0.67
N THR A 129 -4.68 -14.85 -1.33
CA THR A 129 -3.86 -16.05 -1.15
C THR A 129 -2.79 -16.26 -2.22
N ASN A 130 -2.42 -15.24 -3.00
CA ASN A 130 -1.25 -15.23 -3.89
C ASN A 130 -0.99 -16.53 -4.69
N SER A 131 -2.04 -17.14 -5.25
CA SER A 131 -2.06 -18.40 -6.01
C SER A 131 -2.14 -19.73 -5.22
N GLU A 132 -2.10 -19.69 -3.90
CA GLU A 132 -2.36 -20.86 -3.05
C GLU A 132 -3.85 -21.16 -2.96
N ALA A 133 -4.18 -22.46 -2.94
CA ALA A 133 -5.56 -22.92 -2.81
C ALA A 133 -5.96 -22.96 -1.33
N VAL A 134 -7.08 -22.35 -0.99
CA VAL A 134 -7.69 -22.46 0.34
C VAL A 134 -8.18 -23.89 0.53
N ILE A 135 -7.67 -24.58 1.55
CA ILE A 135 -8.03 -25.95 1.95
C ILE A 135 -8.80 -26.01 3.27
N GLY A 136 -8.89 -24.87 3.97
CA GLY A 136 -9.68 -24.75 5.19
C GLY A 136 -9.98 -23.30 5.54
N GLU A 137 -10.94 -23.14 6.45
CA GLU A 137 -11.38 -21.85 6.96
C GLU A 137 -11.41 -21.90 8.48
N TRP A 138 -10.91 -20.84 9.10
CA TRP A 138 -11.09 -20.60 10.52
C TRP A 138 -12.39 -19.84 10.73
N VAL A 139 -13.29 -20.42 11.51
CA VAL A 139 -14.64 -19.91 11.72
C VAL A 139 -14.81 -19.51 13.18
N CYS A 140 -15.26 -18.27 13.42
CA CYS A 140 -15.59 -17.80 14.76
C CYS A 140 -16.71 -18.67 15.36
N THR A 141 -16.51 -19.11 16.60
CA THR A 141 -17.50 -19.92 17.35
C THR A 141 -18.65 -19.09 17.93
N GLY A 142 -18.56 -17.76 17.89
CA GLY A 142 -19.61 -16.86 18.36
C GLY A 142 -20.62 -16.48 17.27
N CYS A 143 -20.15 -16.00 16.13
CA CYS A 143 -21.00 -15.47 15.05
C CYS A 143 -20.86 -16.20 13.72
N THR A 144 -20.07 -17.27 13.64
CA THR A 144 -19.87 -18.08 12.43
C THR A 144 -19.22 -17.38 11.23
N SER A 145 -18.66 -16.18 11.42
CA SER A 145 -17.85 -15.53 10.39
C SER A 145 -16.56 -16.29 10.13
N VAL A 146 -16.10 -16.25 8.87
CA VAL A 146 -14.74 -16.68 8.49
C VAL A 146 -13.77 -15.59 8.93
N VAL A 147 -12.76 -15.97 9.71
CA VAL A 147 -11.80 -15.07 10.37
C VAL A 147 -10.34 -15.38 10.00
N GLY A 148 -10.12 -16.42 9.21
CA GLY A 148 -8.81 -16.82 8.70
C GLY A 148 -8.97 -17.91 7.65
N LEU A 149 -7.96 -18.05 6.80
CA LEU A 149 -7.90 -19.06 5.75
C LEU A 149 -6.70 -19.96 6.00
N ASP A 150 -6.87 -21.24 5.71
CA ASP A 150 -5.80 -22.24 5.71
C ASP A 150 -5.57 -22.63 4.25
N VAL A 151 -4.32 -22.49 3.81
CA VAL A 151 -3.92 -22.55 2.40
C VAL A 151 -2.96 -23.70 2.19
N ASP A 152 -3.02 -24.29 1.00
CA ASP A 152 -2.09 -25.32 0.58
C ASP A 152 -0.76 -24.66 0.19
N HIS A 153 0.23 -24.75 1.07
CA HIS A 153 1.57 -24.22 0.86
C HIS A 153 2.41 -25.08 -0.10
N GLY A 154 1.85 -26.17 -0.64
CA GLY A 154 2.63 -27.19 -1.34
C GLY A 154 3.51 -27.95 -0.36
N ASP A 155 3.74 -29.24 -0.63
CA ASP A 155 4.66 -30.04 0.17
C ASP A 155 6.09 -29.47 0.05
N GLU A 156 6.51 -28.58 0.96
CA GLU A 156 7.93 -28.55 1.31
C GLU A 156 8.24 -29.89 1.97
N PRO A 157 9.18 -30.68 1.43
CA PRO A 157 9.48 -31.99 1.98
C PRO A 157 9.92 -31.81 3.43
N ASP A 158 9.15 -32.46 4.31
CA ASP A 158 9.37 -32.56 5.75
C ASP A 158 10.87 -32.66 6.01
N GLY A 159 11.45 -31.59 6.54
CA GLY A 159 12.85 -31.49 6.90
C GLY A 159 13.11 -32.45 8.05
N SER A 160 13.25 -33.73 7.72
CA SER A 160 13.65 -34.80 8.61
C SER A 160 15.02 -34.45 9.21
N LEU A 161 15.00 -33.86 10.39
CA LEU A 161 16.18 -33.73 11.23
C LEU A 161 16.46 -35.12 11.82
N HIS A 162 17.42 -35.80 11.19
CA HIS A 162 18.23 -36.84 11.83
C HIS A 162 19.18 -36.23 12.86
#